data_AF-A0A517Y7Y7-F1
#
_entry.id   AF-A0A517Y7Y7-F1
#
_cell.length_a   1.000
_cell.length_b   1.000
_cell.length_c   1.000
_cell.angle_alpha   90.00
_cell.angle_beta   90.00
_cell.angle_gamma   90.00
#
_symmetry.space_group_name_H-M   'P 1'
#
loop_
_entity.id
_entity.type
_entity.pdbx_description
1 polymer ?
#
loop_
_entity_poly.entity_id
_entity_poly.type
_entity_poly.pdbx_seq_one_letter_code
_entity_poly.pdbx_strand_id
1 'polypeptide(L)'
;MQAFCNDPSARGLMRPAAYLLTCLGVCLWATSAPAQEAPPAPNALIAAAEPDANGYLVLPLPKPGPGETLGAFESRKNQVKTKVMNALRAELPLGENLLLVDRYFNNFEFRTLTQSTPEALEALPKARFDFFKYYIFVCKNQETHQEMIKLTFAMMQQIAMNNFHPVVRYNAMIMIGDLNEQEVLRVGATPLLPEPYAAAIPFMVDRISDPKTPDPVRIAALVGLIRHLEWEPFRAPEKPIPAGTRTTMLSTLIKLAETKDPPAGRTVVGQQWLRRRAIEALGLAGAVTAQPNAIATIEKVLKDTSEPTSVRCAAALALGRMNVPANHKIDANELARILAQLATSSVVGEFDRLAKMDSIEKEHQAVYARLGTGIGGGGEGYGGGVGGGQVPGVDGGFGGAGQFQGEDPKAYRLDAVRKRLRYHLYCVQTGLGHPLDKAGTPPNPANRKGVQRLATVPAERKTAEEMLAGVNRLADLVEKNKIDLWQLENDMRAESKSLAGAIARAIPAPAAAPANPGAPGQPAPMGVAPTVKPAAGDEDLLGGAAPGKK
;
A
#
# COMPACT_ATOMS: atom_id res chain seq x y z
N MET A 1 56.17 9.03 -32.27
CA MET A 1 56.76 9.74 -31.13
C MET A 1 56.82 8.77 -29.95
N GLN A 2 58.04 8.37 -29.61
CA GLN A 2 58.60 7.77 -28.37
C GLN A 2 57.63 7.06 -27.39
N ALA A 3 57.68 5.74 -27.21
CA ALA A 3 58.72 4.90 -26.58
C ALA A 3 58.81 5.06 -25.05
N PHE A 4 58.48 3.99 -24.30
CA PHE A 4 59.28 3.51 -23.16
C PHE A 4 58.90 2.04 -22.81
N CYS A 5 59.88 1.15 -22.97
CA CYS A 5 59.95 -0.19 -22.38
C CYS A 5 60.81 -0.12 -21.10
N ASN A 6 60.61 -1.02 -20.12
CA ASN A 6 61.67 -1.75 -19.37
C ASN A 6 61.11 -2.61 -18.21
N ASP A 7 60.98 -3.92 -18.48
CA ASP A 7 61.60 -5.13 -17.87
C ASP A 7 62.26 -5.16 -16.44
N PRO A 8 62.64 -6.34 -15.86
CA PRO A 8 62.19 -6.85 -14.56
C PRO A 8 63.40 -7.34 -13.69
N SER A 9 63.22 -8.40 -12.87
CA SER A 9 64.19 -9.20 -12.07
C SER A 9 64.33 -8.78 -10.58
N ALA A 10 63.94 -9.63 -9.61
CA ALA A 10 64.54 -10.88 -9.12
C ALA A 10 65.86 -10.70 -8.34
N ARG A 11 65.77 -10.64 -7.00
CA ARG A 11 66.75 -11.07 -5.97
C ARG A 11 65.92 -11.38 -4.70
N GLY A 12 65.91 -12.54 -4.05
CA GLY A 12 66.96 -13.52 -3.83
C GLY A 12 67.57 -13.29 -2.45
N LEU A 13 67.10 -14.01 -1.41
CA LEU A 13 67.85 -14.32 -0.18
C LEU A 13 67.11 -15.38 0.67
N MET A 14 67.68 -16.59 0.69
CA MET A 14 67.53 -17.54 1.80
C MET A 14 68.24 -16.95 3.04
N ARG A 15 67.93 -17.27 4.32
CA ARG A 15 68.28 -18.50 5.07
C ARG A 15 67.92 -18.28 6.59
N PRO A 16 68.17 -19.22 7.55
CA PRO A 16 67.18 -19.75 8.51
C PRO A 16 67.48 -19.43 10.01
N ALA A 17 66.55 -19.78 10.91
CA ALA A 17 66.78 -20.17 12.33
C ALA A 17 65.42 -20.18 13.07
N ALA A 18 64.88 -21.35 13.46
CA ALA A 18 65.05 -21.94 14.78
C ALA A 18 64.36 -21.15 15.92
N TYR A 19 63.12 -21.54 16.26
CA TYR A 19 62.61 -21.48 17.64
C TYR A 19 61.74 -22.71 17.91
N LEU A 20 62.36 -23.65 18.64
CA LEU A 20 61.72 -24.76 19.35
C LEU A 20 61.22 -24.24 20.72
N LEU A 21 60.20 -24.92 21.23
CA LEU A 21 59.81 -25.05 22.65
C LEU A 21 59.26 -23.80 23.37
N THR A 22 57.94 -23.76 23.55
CA THR A 22 57.26 -23.92 24.86
C THR A 22 55.74 -23.76 24.69
N CYS A 23 55.03 -24.87 24.50
CA CYS A 23 53.57 -24.94 24.65
C CYS A 23 53.21 -26.32 25.22
N LEU A 24 53.44 -26.49 26.51
CA LEU A 24 52.93 -27.59 27.31
C LEU A 24 52.37 -26.95 28.58
N GLY A 25 51.05 -26.93 28.73
CA GLY A 25 50.45 -26.59 30.03
C GLY A 25 49.12 -25.85 30.07
N VAL A 26 48.24 -25.88 29.05
CA VAL A 26 46.84 -25.45 29.24
C VAL A 26 45.91 -26.27 28.34
N CYS A 27 45.50 -27.46 28.78
CA CYS A 27 44.34 -28.17 28.20
C CYS A 27 43.86 -29.24 29.19
N LEU A 28 42.99 -28.88 30.14
CA LEU A 28 42.10 -29.81 30.84
C LEU A 28 40.98 -29.06 31.58
N TRP A 29 40.24 -28.24 30.84
CA TRP A 29 38.84 -27.91 31.12
C TRP A 29 38.08 -28.00 29.81
N ALA A 30 38.08 -29.19 29.20
CA ALA A 30 37.11 -29.52 28.17
C ALA A 30 35.78 -29.80 28.88
N THR A 31 35.06 -28.74 29.22
CA THR A 31 33.62 -28.88 29.42
C THR A 31 33.07 -29.45 28.12
N SER A 32 32.42 -30.61 28.21
CA SER A 32 31.76 -31.25 27.09
C SER A 32 30.81 -30.25 26.44
N ALA A 33 31.22 -29.65 25.32
CA ALA A 33 30.33 -28.87 24.49
C ALA A 33 29.22 -29.84 24.05
N PRO A 34 27.94 -29.58 24.39
CA PRO A 34 26.86 -30.43 23.94
C PRO A 34 26.93 -30.53 22.41
N ALA A 35 26.76 -31.75 21.89
CA ALA A 35 26.81 -32.04 20.47
C ALA A 35 26.01 -30.98 19.69
N GLN A 36 26.69 -30.34 18.73
CA GLN A 36 26.18 -29.16 18.05
C GLN A 36 25.11 -29.57 17.03
N GLU A 37 23.86 -29.71 17.46
CA GLU A 37 22.73 -30.14 16.63
C GLU A 37 22.41 -29.15 15.50
N ALA A 38 22.30 -29.62 14.25
CA ALA A 38 22.04 -28.76 13.08
C ALA A 38 20.84 -27.80 13.32
N PRO A 39 20.84 -26.59 12.73
CA PRO A 39 19.74 -25.67 12.94
C PRO A 39 18.47 -26.29 12.34
N PRO A 40 17.32 -26.21 13.04
CA PRO A 40 16.09 -26.77 12.51
C PRO A 40 15.73 -26.04 11.20
N ALA A 41 15.40 -26.80 10.16
CA ALA A 41 14.83 -26.23 8.94
C ALA A 41 13.57 -25.40 9.30
N PRO A 42 13.20 -24.36 8.52
CA PRO A 42 12.02 -23.53 8.80
C PRO A 42 10.75 -24.35 9.10
N ASN A 43 10.55 -25.47 8.40
CA ASN A 43 9.42 -26.38 8.63
C ASN A 43 9.44 -27.04 10.03
N ALA A 44 10.62 -27.34 10.58
CA ALA A 44 10.75 -27.92 11.91
C ALA A 44 10.40 -26.92 13.01
N LEU A 45 10.62 -25.61 12.78
CA LEU A 45 10.20 -24.57 13.72
C LEU A 45 8.68 -24.42 13.76
N ILE A 46 8.01 -24.52 12.62
CA ILE A 46 6.54 -24.54 12.56
C ILE A 46 5.97 -25.78 13.24
N ALA A 47 6.62 -26.94 13.12
CA ALA A 47 6.23 -28.14 13.84
C ALA A 47 6.31 -27.98 15.37
N ALA A 48 7.15 -27.06 15.85
CA ALA A 48 7.27 -26.70 17.26
C ALA A 48 6.37 -25.53 17.69
N ALA A 49 5.51 -25.02 16.80
CA ALA A 49 4.56 -23.96 17.14
C ALA A 49 3.41 -24.53 17.98
N GLU A 50 2.99 -23.77 18.99
CA GLU A 50 1.90 -24.14 19.90
C GLU A 50 0.70 -23.21 19.64
N PRO A 51 -0.55 -23.71 19.69
CA PRO A 51 -1.72 -22.85 19.60
C PRO A 51 -1.87 -22.00 20.88
N ASP A 52 -2.20 -20.73 20.70
CA ASP A 52 -2.58 -19.82 21.79
C ASP A 52 -4.04 -20.05 22.24
N ALA A 53 -4.52 -19.21 23.16
CA ALA A 53 -5.90 -19.28 23.68
C ALA A 53 -6.99 -19.13 22.60
N ASN A 54 -6.65 -18.56 21.43
CA ASN A 54 -7.54 -18.37 20.30
C ASN A 54 -7.29 -19.39 19.17
N GLY A 55 -6.41 -20.38 19.40
CA GLY A 55 -6.06 -21.41 18.42
C GLY A 55 -5.06 -20.94 17.34
N TYR A 56 -4.45 -19.76 17.49
CA TYR A 56 -3.41 -19.30 16.58
C TYR A 56 -2.05 -19.87 16.97
N LEU A 57 -1.28 -20.29 15.97
CA LEU A 57 0.10 -20.72 16.20
C LEU A 57 0.93 -19.57 16.76
N VAL A 58 1.77 -19.88 17.73
CA VAL A 58 2.82 -19.03 18.29
C VAL A 58 4.09 -19.86 18.41
N LEU A 59 5.24 -19.30 18.02
CA LEU A 59 6.51 -19.95 18.31
C LEU A 59 6.89 -19.65 19.77
N PRO A 60 7.00 -20.66 20.63
CA PRO A 60 7.24 -20.42 22.05
C PRO A 60 8.59 -19.74 22.25
N LEU A 61 8.63 -18.67 23.04
CA LEU A 61 9.87 -17.99 23.38
C LEU A 61 10.76 -18.94 24.20
N PRO A 62 12.10 -18.95 23.97
CA PRO A 62 12.98 -19.80 24.76
C PRO A 62 12.93 -19.36 26.23
N LYS A 63 12.90 -20.35 27.13
CA LYS A 63 12.89 -20.15 28.58
C LYS A 63 14.30 -20.37 29.15
N PRO A 64 14.63 -19.78 30.31
CA PRO A 64 15.83 -20.15 31.05
C PRO A 64 15.90 -21.67 31.27
N GLY A 65 17.09 -22.24 31.17
CA GLY A 65 17.30 -23.65 31.46
C GLY A 65 17.06 -24.00 32.92
N PRO A 66 16.97 -25.30 33.29
CA PRO A 66 16.85 -25.71 34.68
C PRO A 66 18.00 -25.13 35.54
N GLY A 67 17.65 -24.37 36.58
CA GLY A 67 18.63 -23.71 37.47
C GLY A 67 19.24 -22.41 36.93
N GLU A 68 18.90 -21.99 35.71
CA GLU A 68 19.36 -20.73 35.13
C GLU A 68 18.45 -19.57 35.56
N THR A 69 19.04 -18.50 36.09
CA THR A 69 18.27 -17.29 36.40
C THR A 69 17.90 -16.55 35.11
N LEU A 70 16.81 -15.76 35.14
CA LEU A 70 16.42 -14.93 33.99
C LEU A 70 17.56 -13.98 33.55
N GLY A 71 18.29 -13.40 34.51
CA GLY A 71 19.45 -12.56 34.23
C GLY A 71 20.59 -13.31 33.55
N ALA A 72 20.88 -14.55 33.96
CA ALA A 72 21.89 -15.39 33.31
C ALA A 72 21.48 -15.74 31.87
N PHE A 73 20.20 -16.08 31.66
CA PHE A 73 19.65 -16.35 30.34
C PHE A 73 19.75 -15.15 29.41
N GLU A 74 19.33 -13.95 29.85
CA GLU A 74 19.43 -12.73 29.05
C GLU A 74 20.89 -12.32 28.79
N SER A 75 21.78 -12.51 29.77
CA SER A 75 23.23 -12.29 29.58
C SER A 75 23.78 -13.21 28.49
N ARG A 76 23.46 -14.51 28.52
CA ARG A 76 23.88 -15.47 27.49
C ARG A 76 23.32 -15.10 26.11
N LYS A 77 22.04 -14.77 26.04
CA LYS A 77 21.39 -14.31 24.80
C LYS A 77 22.07 -13.06 24.24
N ASN A 78 22.41 -12.09 25.09
CA ASN A 78 23.13 -10.87 24.69
C ASN A 78 24.56 -11.17 24.22
N GLN A 79 25.27 -12.12 24.84
CA GLN A 79 26.59 -12.55 24.37
C GLN A 79 26.50 -13.18 22.97
N VAL A 80 25.51 -14.04 22.73
CA VAL A 80 25.26 -14.61 21.39
C VAL A 80 24.89 -13.52 20.40
N LYS A 81 24.01 -12.60 20.77
CA LYS A 81 23.62 -11.45 19.95
C LYS A 81 24.84 -10.63 19.53
N THR A 82 25.75 -10.33 20.44
CA THR A 82 26.99 -9.58 20.12
C THR A 82 27.83 -10.31 19.08
N LYS A 83 28.03 -11.63 19.21
CA LYS A 83 28.76 -12.42 18.21
C LYS A 83 28.07 -12.42 16.84
N VAL A 84 26.74 -12.59 16.83
CA VAL A 84 25.93 -12.52 15.62
C VAL A 84 26.08 -11.14 14.97
N MET A 85 25.95 -10.07 15.73
CA MET A 85 26.11 -8.70 15.22
C MET A 85 27.49 -8.45 14.64
N ASN A 86 28.55 -9.00 15.25
CA ASN A 86 29.90 -8.90 14.71
C ASN A 86 30.03 -9.69 13.39
N ALA A 87 29.43 -10.88 13.27
CA ALA A 87 29.36 -11.61 12.01
C ALA A 87 28.59 -10.83 10.91
N LEU A 88 27.44 -10.25 11.26
CA LEU A 88 26.66 -9.42 10.33
C LEU A 88 27.44 -8.20 9.83
N ARG A 89 28.22 -7.56 10.70
CA ARG A 89 29.07 -6.40 10.36
C ARG A 89 30.38 -6.76 9.66
N ALA A 90 30.56 -8.03 9.28
CA ALA A 90 31.79 -8.59 8.71
C ALA A 90 33.03 -8.40 9.61
N GLU A 91 32.84 -8.34 10.93
CA GLU A 91 33.90 -8.33 11.93
C GLU A 91 34.30 -9.75 12.35
N LEU A 92 33.46 -10.74 12.03
CA LEU A 92 33.76 -12.18 12.11
C LEU A 92 33.43 -12.85 10.77
N PRO A 93 34.15 -13.92 10.36
CA PRO A 93 33.86 -14.65 9.12
C PRO A 93 32.46 -15.27 9.16
N LEU A 94 31.62 -14.96 8.16
CA LEU A 94 30.25 -15.49 8.12
C LEU A 94 30.23 -17.01 8.04
N GLY A 95 31.04 -17.63 7.18
CA GLY A 95 31.04 -19.09 7.00
C GLY A 95 31.22 -19.89 8.29
N GLU A 96 32.07 -19.39 9.20
CA GLU A 96 32.30 -20.01 10.53
C GLU A 96 31.17 -19.73 11.53
N ASN A 97 30.38 -18.67 11.29
CA ASN A 97 29.36 -18.18 12.21
C ASN A 97 27.92 -18.32 11.68
N LEU A 98 27.72 -18.86 10.47
CA LEU A 98 26.40 -18.95 9.82
C LEU A 98 25.42 -19.74 10.68
N LEU A 99 25.86 -20.88 11.22
CA LEU A 99 25.05 -21.69 12.13
C LEU A 99 24.65 -20.93 13.42
N LEU A 100 25.54 -20.06 13.93
CA LEU A 100 25.25 -19.23 15.08
C LEU A 100 24.19 -18.17 14.75
N VAL A 101 24.32 -17.53 13.58
CA VAL A 101 23.34 -16.57 13.03
C VAL A 101 21.99 -17.25 12.89
N ASP A 102 21.91 -18.37 12.16
CA ASP A 102 20.68 -19.12 11.93
C ASP A 102 19.97 -19.47 13.24
N ARG A 103 20.70 -20.04 14.20
CA ARG A 103 20.13 -20.40 15.51
C ARG A 103 19.63 -19.20 16.28
N TYR A 104 20.37 -18.09 16.27
CA TYR A 104 19.96 -16.89 16.99
C TYR A 104 18.63 -16.36 16.47
N PHE A 105 18.49 -16.22 15.15
CA PHE A 105 17.26 -15.72 14.55
C PHE A 105 16.08 -16.67 14.75
N ASN A 106 16.29 -17.96 14.54
CA ASN A 106 15.25 -18.99 14.68
C ASN A 106 14.81 -19.22 16.14
N ASN A 107 15.71 -19.03 17.11
CA ASN A 107 15.39 -19.23 18.51
C ASN A 107 14.89 -17.96 19.20
N PHE A 108 15.31 -16.76 18.79
CA PHE A 108 14.98 -15.53 19.51
C PHE A 108 14.16 -14.55 18.66
N GLU A 109 14.75 -14.03 17.57
CA GLU A 109 14.17 -12.89 16.86
C GLU A 109 12.85 -13.23 16.17
N PHE A 110 12.82 -14.29 15.35
CA PHE A 110 11.61 -14.66 14.62
C PHE A 110 10.48 -15.11 15.55
N ARG A 111 10.81 -15.72 16.70
CA ARG A 111 9.79 -16.12 17.67
C ARG A 111 9.09 -14.92 18.28
N THR A 112 9.85 -13.86 18.57
CA THR A 112 9.31 -12.59 19.08
C THR A 112 8.29 -11.97 18.11
N LEU A 113 8.48 -12.15 16.80
CA LEU A 113 7.55 -11.66 15.77
C LEU A 113 6.26 -12.47 15.65
N THR A 114 6.14 -13.61 16.34
CA THR A 114 4.95 -14.49 16.28
C THR A 114 4.04 -14.40 17.50
N GLN A 115 4.41 -13.60 18.49
CA GLN A 115 3.62 -13.48 19.72
C GLN A 115 2.28 -12.80 19.44
N SER A 116 1.21 -13.31 20.06
CA SER A 116 -0.17 -12.90 19.81
C SER A 116 -0.83 -12.15 20.97
N THR A 117 -0.07 -11.78 22.02
CA THR A 117 -0.60 -10.94 23.10
C THR A 117 -0.90 -9.52 22.57
N PRO A 118 -1.88 -8.80 23.15
CA PRO A 118 -2.21 -7.44 22.70
C PRO A 118 -0.99 -6.52 22.60
N GLU A 119 -0.11 -6.56 23.61
CA GLU A 119 1.10 -5.73 23.69
C GLU A 119 2.10 -6.11 22.59
N ALA A 120 2.25 -7.41 22.32
CA ALA A 120 3.12 -7.89 21.25
C ALA A 120 2.61 -7.46 19.88
N LEU A 121 1.30 -7.59 19.65
CA LEU A 121 0.66 -7.19 18.39
C LEU A 121 0.79 -5.70 18.12
N GLU A 122 0.65 -4.86 19.16
CA GLU A 122 0.87 -3.41 19.08
C GLU A 122 2.34 -3.08 18.75
N ALA A 123 3.29 -3.85 19.29
CA ALA A 123 4.72 -3.65 19.07
C ALA A 123 5.23 -4.13 17.69
N LEU A 124 4.46 -4.95 16.95
CA LEU A 124 4.92 -5.56 15.69
C LEU A 124 5.44 -4.57 14.63
N PRO A 125 4.80 -3.41 14.36
CA PRO A 125 5.33 -2.44 13.42
C PRO A 125 6.72 -1.93 13.80
N LYS A 126 6.96 -1.68 15.10
CA LYS A 126 8.26 -1.27 15.63
C LYS A 126 9.26 -2.42 15.54
N ALA A 127 8.86 -3.64 15.91
CA ALA A 127 9.71 -4.83 15.84
C ALA A 127 10.18 -5.10 14.40
N ARG A 128 9.30 -4.95 13.41
CA ARG A 128 9.67 -5.01 11.99
C ARG A 128 10.72 -3.97 11.62
N PHE A 129 10.48 -2.70 11.97
CA PHE A 129 11.43 -1.63 11.68
C PHE A 129 12.81 -1.87 12.32
N ASP A 130 12.80 -2.25 13.61
CA ASP A 130 14.01 -2.56 14.36
C ASP A 130 14.75 -3.76 13.75
N PHE A 131 14.04 -4.78 13.28
CA PHE A 131 14.64 -5.93 12.61
C PHE A 131 15.45 -5.50 11.38
N PHE A 132 14.86 -4.71 10.47
CA PHE A 132 15.59 -4.22 9.30
C PHE A 132 16.76 -3.32 9.68
N LYS A 133 16.52 -2.37 10.59
CA LYS A 133 17.54 -1.42 11.06
C LYS A 133 18.75 -2.11 11.69
N TYR A 134 18.52 -3.09 12.55
CA TYR A 134 19.57 -3.68 13.38
C TYR A 134 20.16 -4.95 12.79
N TYR A 135 19.48 -5.65 11.87
CA TYR A 135 19.97 -6.93 11.33
C TYR A 135 20.21 -6.91 9.83
N ILE A 136 19.35 -6.27 9.04
CA ILE A 136 19.52 -6.24 7.58
C ILE A 136 20.46 -5.11 7.15
N PHE A 137 20.19 -3.88 7.57
CA PHE A 137 20.95 -2.69 7.12
C PHE A 137 22.39 -2.62 7.66
N VAL A 138 22.73 -3.45 8.66
CA VAL A 138 24.09 -3.53 9.20
C VAL A 138 25.00 -4.49 8.43
N CYS A 139 24.44 -5.30 7.52
CA CYS A 139 25.20 -6.23 6.70
C CYS A 139 26.14 -5.46 5.77
N LYS A 140 27.45 -5.53 6.01
CA LYS A 140 28.44 -4.73 5.24
C LYS A 140 28.82 -5.34 3.90
N ASN A 141 28.75 -6.66 3.78
CA ASN A 141 29.09 -7.35 2.54
C ASN A 141 27.82 -7.95 1.91
N GLN A 142 27.88 -8.19 0.60
CA GLN A 142 26.74 -8.71 -0.15
C GLN A 142 26.39 -10.14 0.28
N GLU A 143 27.38 -10.98 0.56
CA GLU A 143 27.16 -12.37 0.95
C GLU A 143 26.35 -12.51 2.25
N THR A 144 26.71 -11.80 3.31
CA THR A 144 25.96 -11.83 4.58
C THR A 144 24.56 -11.24 4.42
N HIS A 145 24.42 -10.18 3.63
CA HIS A 145 23.10 -9.62 3.33
C HIS A 145 22.21 -10.65 2.62
N GLN A 146 22.75 -11.36 1.63
CA GLN A 146 22.05 -12.41 0.89
C GLN A 146 21.60 -13.57 1.78
N GLU A 147 22.46 -14.05 2.67
CA GLU A 147 22.07 -15.09 3.63
C GLU A 147 20.97 -14.61 4.59
N MET A 148 21.06 -13.37 5.09
CA MET A 148 20.03 -12.80 5.94
C MET A 148 18.68 -12.63 5.23
N ILE A 149 18.67 -12.23 3.95
CA ILE A 149 17.44 -12.16 3.14
C ILE A 149 16.85 -13.55 2.98
N LYS A 150 17.65 -14.56 2.59
CA LYS A 150 17.17 -15.93 2.38
C LYS A 150 16.57 -16.50 3.66
N LEU A 151 17.26 -16.34 4.79
CA LEU A 151 16.81 -16.78 6.10
C LEU A 151 15.48 -16.11 6.49
N THR A 152 15.41 -14.78 6.34
CA THR A 152 14.20 -13.99 6.64
C THR A 152 13.05 -14.37 5.73
N PHE A 153 13.28 -14.45 4.42
CA PHE A 153 12.28 -14.83 3.43
C PHE A 153 11.69 -16.19 3.74
N ALA A 154 12.53 -17.21 3.95
CA ALA A 154 12.09 -18.57 4.25
C ALA A 154 11.22 -18.63 5.51
N MET A 155 11.61 -17.96 6.59
CA MET A 155 10.82 -17.95 7.82
C MET A 155 9.52 -17.16 7.66
N MET A 156 9.56 -15.96 7.08
CA MET A 156 8.36 -15.15 6.91
C MET A 156 7.33 -15.80 5.98
N GLN A 157 7.78 -16.57 4.98
CA GLN A 157 6.88 -17.40 4.16
C GLN A 157 6.09 -18.37 5.03
N GLN A 158 6.76 -19.07 5.94
CA GLN A 158 6.12 -20.01 6.85
C GLN A 158 5.11 -19.31 7.77
N ILE A 159 5.48 -18.16 8.34
CA ILE A 159 4.57 -17.40 9.21
C ILE A 159 3.34 -16.90 8.44
N ALA A 160 3.52 -16.40 7.21
CA ALA A 160 2.40 -15.92 6.39
C ALA A 160 1.44 -17.05 5.94
N MET A 161 1.96 -18.27 5.72
CA MET A 161 1.20 -19.43 5.24
C MET A 161 0.38 -20.13 6.31
N ASN A 162 0.91 -20.24 7.53
CA ASN A 162 0.32 -21.06 8.57
C ASN A 162 -0.66 -20.27 9.45
N ASN A 163 -1.32 -20.96 10.40
CA ASN A 163 -2.39 -20.40 11.24
C ASN A 163 -1.90 -19.46 12.36
N PHE A 164 -0.95 -18.57 12.07
CA PHE A 164 -0.58 -17.49 13.00
C PHE A 164 -1.67 -16.42 13.09
N HIS A 165 -1.60 -15.57 14.12
CA HIS A 165 -2.53 -14.45 14.27
C HIS A 165 -2.57 -13.57 12.99
N PRO A 166 -3.73 -13.09 12.51
CA PRO A 166 -3.83 -12.36 11.25
C PRO A 166 -2.87 -11.15 11.13
N VAL A 167 -2.64 -10.43 12.22
CA VAL A 167 -1.70 -9.29 12.28
C VAL A 167 -0.25 -9.76 12.15
N VAL A 168 0.11 -10.91 12.75
CA VAL A 168 1.43 -11.53 12.61
C VAL A 168 1.66 -11.94 11.15
N ARG A 169 0.67 -12.57 10.52
CA ARG A 169 0.72 -12.98 9.10
C ARG A 169 0.85 -11.78 8.16
N TYR A 170 0.09 -10.71 8.43
CA TYR A 170 0.20 -9.44 7.72
C TYR A 170 1.63 -8.88 7.85
N ASN A 171 2.16 -8.81 9.07
CA ASN A 171 3.50 -8.28 9.33
C ASN A 171 4.58 -9.08 8.60
N ALA A 172 4.50 -10.41 8.63
CA ALA A 172 5.44 -11.28 7.92
C ALA A 172 5.41 -11.04 6.40
N MET A 173 4.22 -10.87 5.81
CA MET A 173 4.12 -10.57 4.38
C MET A 173 4.63 -9.16 4.02
N ILE A 174 4.43 -8.15 4.89
CA ILE A 174 5.05 -6.83 4.70
C ILE A 174 6.59 -6.95 4.76
N MET A 175 7.13 -7.73 5.71
CA MET A 175 8.57 -7.99 5.76
C MET A 175 9.09 -8.60 4.46
N ILE A 176 8.37 -9.57 3.87
CA ILE A 176 8.71 -10.14 2.56
C ILE A 176 8.74 -9.06 1.47
N GLY A 177 7.74 -8.17 1.44
CA GLY A 177 7.68 -7.05 0.49
C GLY A 177 8.78 -5.99 0.69
N ASP A 178 9.27 -5.83 1.90
CA ASP A 178 10.31 -4.84 2.27
C ASP A 178 11.75 -5.34 2.01
N LEU A 179 11.94 -6.66 1.78
CA LEU A 179 13.26 -7.22 1.47
C LEU A 179 13.86 -6.58 0.20
N ASN A 180 15.18 -6.41 0.21
CA ASN A 180 15.96 -5.93 -0.92
C ASN A 180 17.04 -6.93 -1.28
N GLU A 181 17.27 -7.16 -2.57
CA GLU A 181 18.48 -7.80 -3.10
C GLU A 181 19.73 -6.93 -2.84
N GLN A 182 19.54 -5.61 -2.84
CA GLN A 182 20.59 -4.62 -2.65
C GLN A 182 20.04 -3.46 -1.80
N GLU A 183 20.70 -3.14 -0.68
CA GLU A 183 20.34 -1.99 0.14
C GLU A 183 20.88 -0.67 -0.41
N VAL A 184 20.34 0.44 0.10
CA VAL A 184 20.84 1.77 -0.21
C VAL A 184 22.25 1.96 0.35
N LEU A 185 23.24 2.18 -0.53
CA LEU A 185 24.56 2.68 -0.11
C LEU A 185 24.58 4.20 -0.29
N ARG A 186 24.60 4.91 0.84
CA ARG A 186 24.65 6.40 0.88
C ARG A 186 26.06 6.96 0.95
N VAL A 187 27.05 6.15 1.32
CA VAL A 187 28.44 6.57 1.57
C VAL A 187 29.36 5.85 0.60
N GLY A 188 30.19 6.60 -0.12
CA GLY A 188 31.08 6.10 -1.17
C GLY A 188 30.99 6.93 -2.46
N ALA A 189 31.74 6.54 -3.48
CA ALA A 189 31.83 7.30 -4.75
C ALA A 189 30.60 7.13 -5.67
N THR A 190 29.77 6.10 -5.46
CA THR A 190 28.57 5.86 -6.27
C THR A 190 27.41 5.43 -5.38
N PRO A 191 26.43 6.31 -5.14
CA PRO A 191 25.21 5.94 -4.43
C PRO A 191 24.50 4.79 -5.15
N LEU A 192 24.14 3.74 -4.40
CA LEU A 192 23.34 2.64 -4.92
C LEU A 192 21.88 2.80 -4.50
N LEU A 193 20.97 2.66 -5.46
CA LEU A 193 19.53 2.59 -5.20
C LEU A 193 19.16 1.22 -4.62
N PRO A 194 18.11 1.15 -3.78
CA PRO A 194 17.66 -0.13 -3.26
C PRO A 194 16.99 -0.95 -4.36
N GLU A 195 17.26 -2.25 -4.40
CA GLU A 195 16.65 -3.18 -5.34
C GLU A 195 15.74 -4.16 -4.60
N PRO A 196 14.40 -4.08 -4.74
CA PRO A 196 13.48 -5.03 -4.11
C PRO A 196 13.76 -6.50 -4.48
N TYR A 197 13.68 -7.40 -3.50
CA TYR A 197 14.09 -8.81 -3.60
C TYR A 197 13.24 -9.62 -4.59
N ALA A 198 13.73 -9.78 -5.83
CA ALA A 198 12.92 -10.28 -6.95
C ALA A 198 12.36 -11.70 -6.72
N ALA A 199 13.04 -12.54 -5.96
CA ALA A 199 12.58 -13.90 -5.64
C ALA A 199 11.32 -13.93 -4.76
N ALA A 200 10.93 -12.81 -4.14
CA ALA A 200 9.67 -12.70 -3.40
C ALA A 200 8.43 -12.58 -4.30
N ILE A 201 8.58 -12.12 -5.56
CA ILE A 201 7.46 -11.84 -6.46
C ILE A 201 6.57 -13.07 -6.68
N PRO A 202 7.10 -14.27 -7.04
CA PRO A 202 6.25 -15.44 -7.27
C PRO A 202 5.40 -15.81 -6.05
N PHE A 203 5.97 -15.72 -4.85
CA PHE A 203 5.25 -15.99 -3.61
C PHE A 203 4.12 -14.98 -3.35
N MET A 204 4.37 -13.68 -3.54
CA MET A 204 3.34 -12.65 -3.38
C MET A 204 2.21 -12.81 -4.41
N VAL A 205 2.54 -13.10 -5.67
CA VAL A 205 1.56 -13.35 -6.74
C VAL A 205 0.68 -14.55 -6.40
N ASP A 206 1.29 -15.65 -5.95
CA ASP A 206 0.57 -16.85 -5.53
C ASP A 206 -0.43 -16.52 -4.40
N ARG A 207 0.02 -15.81 -3.35
CA ARG A 207 -0.83 -15.40 -2.22
C ARG A 207 -2.00 -14.49 -2.61
N ILE A 208 -1.85 -13.67 -3.65
CA ILE A 208 -2.98 -12.86 -4.16
C ILE A 208 -3.99 -13.74 -4.90
N SER A 209 -3.49 -14.70 -5.68
CA SER A 209 -4.30 -15.56 -6.55
C SER A 209 -5.04 -16.67 -5.79
N ASP A 210 -4.49 -17.14 -4.67
CA ASP A 210 -5.05 -18.23 -3.89
C ASP A 210 -6.33 -17.80 -3.13
N PRO A 211 -7.49 -18.42 -3.40
CA PRO A 211 -8.74 -18.11 -2.71
C PRO A 211 -8.71 -18.42 -1.20
N LYS A 212 -7.80 -19.27 -0.72
CA LYS A 212 -7.66 -19.63 0.71
C LYS A 212 -6.80 -18.65 1.49
N THR A 213 -6.01 -17.82 0.81
CA THR A 213 -5.18 -16.82 1.49
C THR A 213 -6.08 -15.76 2.13
N PRO A 214 -5.92 -15.45 3.42
CA PRO A 214 -6.76 -14.46 4.10
C PRO A 214 -6.41 -13.04 3.64
N ASP A 215 -7.40 -12.14 3.71
CA ASP A 215 -7.29 -10.78 3.19
C ASP A 215 -6.10 -9.98 3.74
N PRO A 216 -5.74 -10.02 5.04
CA PRO A 216 -4.55 -9.33 5.53
C PRO A 216 -3.28 -9.74 4.77
N VAL A 217 -3.10 -11.02 4.47
CA VAL A 217 -1.92 -11.51 3.72
C VAL A 217 -1.98 -11.03 2.27
N ARG A 218 -3.16 -11.05 1.62
CA ARG A 218 -3.30 -10.53 0.24
C ARG A 218 -3.01 -9.04 0.14
N ILE A 219 -3.50 -8.27 1.11
CA ILE A 219 -3.27 -6.83 1.20
C ILE A 219 -1.77 -6.55 1.30
N ALA A 220 -1.08 -7.21 2.23
CA ALA A 220 0.36 -7.05 2.40
C ALA A 220 1.15 -7.49 1.15
N ALA A 221 0.74 -8.59 0.50
CA ALA A 221 1.35 -9.04 -0.75
C ALA A 221 1.18 -8.02 -1.88
N LEU A 222 0.00 -7.39 -2.00
CA LEU A 222 -0.23 -6.31 -2.97
C LEU A 222 0.65 -5.09 -2.69
N VAL A 223 0.83 -4.71 -1.41
CA VAL A 223 1.73 -3.62 -1.03
C VAL A 223 3.17 -3.93 -1.47
N GLY A 224 3.65 -5.14 -1.23
CA GLY A 224 4.96 -5.58 -1.71
C GLY A 224 5.07 -5.56 -3.24
N LEU A 225 4.08 -6.08 -3.98
CA LEU A 225 4.11 -6.03 -5.45
C LEU A 225 4.09 -4.62 -6.01
N ILE A 226 3.30 -3.71 -5.43
CA ILE A 226 3.28 -2.30 -5.81
C ILE A 226 4.67 -1.70 -5.67
N ARG A 227 5.35 -1.94 -4.54
CA ARG A 227 6.74 -1.50 -4.34
C ARG A 227 7.67 -2.05 -5.42
N HIS A 228 7.60 -3.33 -5.76
CA HIS A 228 8.41 -3.91 -6.85
C HIS A 228 8.21 -3.18 -8.19
N LEU A 229 6.98 -2.80 -8.50
CA LEU A 229 6.62 -2.10 -9.72
C LEU A 229 7.02 -0.61 -9.70
N GLU A 230 6.93 0.05 -8.55
CA GLU A 230 7.42 1.44 -8.35
C GLU A 230 8.92 1.57 -8.59
N TRP A 231 9.69 0.54 -8.21
CA TRP A 231 11.15 0.51 -8.36
C TRP A 231 11.64 -0.01 -9.71
N GLU A 232 10.76 -0.57 -10.53
CA GLU A 232 11.15 -1.08 -11.86
C GLU A 232 11.72 -0.01 -12.82
N PRO A 233 11.18 1.21 -12.92
CA PRO A 233 11.75 2.27 -13.78
C PRO A 233 13.21 2.60 -13.48
N PHE A 234 13.66 2.37 -12.25
CA PHE A 234 15.02 2.66 -11.81
C PHE A 234 15.99 1.50 -12.05
N ARG A 235 15.48 0.31 -12.42
CA ARG A 235 16.26 -0.91 -12.67
C ARG A 235 16.29 -1.32 -14.14
N ALA A 236 15.26 -0.94 -14.89
CA ALA A 236 15.21 -1.21 -16.32
C ALA A 236 16.16 -0.26 -17.07
N PRO A 237 16.92 -0.75 -18.08
CA PRO A 237 16.83 -2.07 -18.70
C PRO A 237 17.74 -3.16 -18.10
N GLU A 238 18.53 -2.84 -17.08
CA GLU A 238 19.62 -3.70 -16.59
C GLU A 238 19.13 -4.95 -15.86
N LYS A 239 18.12 -4.80 -14.99
CA LYS A 239 17.54 -5.89 -14.19
C LYS A 239 16.01 -5.82 -14.18
N PRO A 240 15.34 -6.06 -15.33
CA PRO A 240 13.88 -6.07 -15.38
C PRO A 240 13.31 -7.27 -14.62
N ILE A 241 12.04 -7.18 -14.22
CA ILE A 241 11.33 -8.35 -13.71
C ILE A 241 11.32 -9.43 -14.82
N PRO A 242 11.70 -10.69 -14.53
CA PRO A 242 11.73 -11.76 -15.54
C PRO A 242 10.39 -11.87 -16.28
N ALA A 243 10.44 -12.00 -17.61
CA ALA A 243 9.25 -11.90 -18.46
C ALA A 243 8.12 -12.87 -18.06
N GLY A 244 8.45 -14.13 -17.76
CA GLY A 244 7.46 -15.12 -17.29
C GLY A 244 6.80 -14.70 -15.97
N THR A 245 7.60 -14.28 -14.98
CA THR A 245 7.10 -13.77 -13.70
C THR A 245 6.23 -12.53 -13.90
N ARG A 246 6.62 -11.61 -14.79
CA ARG A 246 5.86 -10.42 -15.14
C ARG A 246 4.49 -10.78 -15.72
N THR A 247 4.45 -11.71 -16.68
CA THR A 247 3.21 -12.14 -17.32
C THR A 247 2.24 -12.74 -16.29
N THR A 248 2.70 -13.63 -15.42
CA THR A 248 1.86 -14.21 -14.35
C THR A 248 1.36 -13.14 -13.39
N MET A 249 2.23 -12.23 -12.96
CA MET A 249 1.85 -11.11 -12.10
C MET A 249 0.75 -10.24 -12.74
N LEU A 250 0.92 -9.83 -14.00
CA LEU A 250 -0.05 -9.00 -14.71
C LEU A 250 -1.39 -9.73 -14.90
N SER A 251 -1.37 -11.02 -15.22
CA SER A 251 -2.59 -11.81 -15.34
C SER A 251 -3.34 -11.88 -14.01
N THR A 252 -2.63 -12.05 -12.88
CA THR A 252 -3.24 -12.07 -11.54
C THR A 252 -3.84 -10.71 -11.18
N LEU A 253 -3.14 -9.60 -11.47
CA LEU A 253 -3.62 -8.25 -11.21
C LEU A 253 -4.84 -7.88 -12.07
N ILE A 254 -4.84 -8.24 -13.36
CA ILE A 254 -5.99 -8.05 -14.24
C ILE A 254 -7.21 -8.80 -13.69
N LYS A 255 -7.05 -10.09 -13.37
CA LYS A 255 -8.13 -10.91 -12.80
C LYS A 255 -8.69 -10.28 -11.51
N LEU A 256 -7.82 -9.80 -10.62
CA LEU A 256 -8.25 -9.14 -9.39
C LEU A 256 -8.99 -7.83 -9.67
N ALA A 257 -8.50 -6.99 -10.58
CA ALA A 257 -9.15 -5.75 -10.97
C ALA A 257 -10.56 -5.95 -11.56
N GLU A 258 -10.75 -7.06 -12.28
CA GLU A 258 -12.02 -7.40 -12.92
C GLU A 258 -13.02 -8.14 -12.02
N THR A 259 -12.58 -8.69 -10.89
CA THR A 259 -13.45 -9.43 -9.96
C THR A 259 -14.34 -8.47 -9.19
N LYS A 260 -15.58 -8.23 -9.67
CA LYS A 260 -16.52 -7.30 -9.03
C LYS A 260 -17.10 -7.84 -7.74
N ASP A 261 -17.53 -9.09 -7.77
CA ASP A 261 -18.22 -9.73 -6.64
C ASP A 261 -17.21 -10.14 -5.55
N PRO A 262 -17.47 -9.81 -4.28
CA PRO A 262 -16.61 -10.25 -3.19
C PRO A 262 -16.69 -11.78 -3.02
N PRO A 263 -15.56 -12.48 -2.85
CA PRO A 263 -15.57 -13.86 -2.38
C PRO A 263 -16.26 -13.98 -1.00
N ALA A 264 -16.68 -15.20 -0.65
CA ALA A 264 -17.29 -15.48 0.65
C ALA A 264 -16.41 -14.96 1.81
N GLY A 265 -17.03 -14.24 2.76
CA GLY A 265 -16.35 -13.66 3.92
C GLY A 265 -15.66 -12.31 3.67
N ARG A 266 -15.62 -11.80 2.43
CA ARG A 266 -15.10 -10.47 2.11
C ARG A 266 -16.25 -9.46 1.97
N THR A 267 -16.08 -8.25 2.50
CA THR A 267 -17.05 -7.18 2.30
C THR A 267 -16.94 -6.59 0.90
N VAL A 268 -18.03 -6.01 0.37
CA VAL A 268 -18.03 -5.31 -0.92
C VAL A 268 -16.96 -4.21 -0.94
N VAL A 269 -16.90 -3.42 0.13
CA VAL A 269 -15.92 -2.34 0.32
C VAL A 269 -14.48 -2.88 0.32
N GLY A 270 -14.24 -3.99 1.02
CA GLY A 270 -12.94 -4.66 1.03
C GLY A 270 -12.54 -5.17 -0.36
N GLN A 271 -13.48 -5.72 -1.13
CA GLN A 271 -13.23 -6.13 -2.51
C GLN A 271 -12.89 -4.93 -3.40
N GLN A 272 -13.65 -3.84 -3.32
CA GLN A 272 -13.35 -2.61 -4.08
C GLN A 272 -11.95 -2.07 -3.77
N TRP A 273 -11.52 -2.10 -2.50
CA TRP A 273 -10.19 -1.67 -2.11
C TRP A 273 -9.10 -2.52 -2.77
N LEU A 274 -9.25 -3.85 -2.77
CA LEU A 274 -8.30 -4.76 -3.43
C LEU A 274 -8.24 -4.52 -4.94
N ARG A 275 -9.39 -4.33 -5.59
CA ARG A 275 -9.47 -3.99 -7.02
C ARG A 275 -8.72 -2.70 -7.34
N ARG A 276 -8.90 -1.65 -6.53
CA ARG A 276 -8.18 -0.38 -6.69
C ARG A 276 -6.67 -0.55 -6.60
N ARG A 277 -6.17 -1.35 -5.65
CA ARG A 277 -4.73 -1.65 -5.52
C ARG A 277 -4.20 -2.44 -6.70
N ALA A 278 -4.99 -3.38 -7.22
CA ALA A 278 -4.64 -4.10 -8.44
C ALA A 278 -4.53 -3.14 -9.65
N ILE A 279 -5.48 -2.22 -9.80
CA ILE A 279 -5.45 -1.19 -10.86
C ILE A 279 -4.24 -0.25 -10.72
N GLU A 280 -3.90 0.16 -9.50
CA GLU A 280 -2.69 0.94 -9.23
C GLU A 280 -1.42 0.20 -9.67
N ALA A 281 -1.30 -1.08 -9.30
CA ALA A 281 -0.20 -1.93 -9.73
C ALA A 281 -0.13 -2.05 -11.27
N LEU A 282 -1.28 -2.22 -11.95
CA LEU A 282 -1.33 -2.23 -13.42
C LEU A 282 -0.85 -0.91 -14.03
N GLY A 283 -1.23 0.22 -13.44
CA GLY A 283 -0.75 1.54 -13.86
C GLY A 283 0.77 1.68 -13.75
N LEU A 284 1.35 1.21 -12.65
CA LEU A 284 2.81 1.21 -12.44
C LEU A 284 3.52 0.27 -13.41
N ALA A 285 3.01 -0.93 -13.62
CA ALA A 285 3.57 -1.88 -14.57
C ALA A 285 3.55 -1.39 -16.02
N GLY A 286 2.58 -0.52 -16.35
CA GLY A 286 2.47 0.14 -17.64
C GLY A 286 3.30 1.41 -17.77
N ALA A 287 3.92 1.93 -16.69
CA ALA A 287 4.56 3.25 -16.71
C ALA A 287 5.82 3.31 -17.59
N VAL A 288 6.60 2.22 -17.65
CA VAL A 288 7.84 2.14 -18.43
C VAL A 288 7.59 1.40 -19.74
N THR A 289 7.04 0.19 -19.63
CA THR A 289 6.77 -0.70 -20.76
C THR A 289 5.28 -0.75 -21.01
N ALA A 290 4.84 -0.47 -22.23
CA ALA A 290 3.45 -0.56 -22.61
C ALA A 290 2.85 -1.95 -22.30
N GLN A 291 1.66 -1.98 -21.72
CA GLN A 291 0.94 -3.21 -21.36
C GLN A 291 -0.47 -3.19 -21.98
N PRO A 292 -0.65 -3.66 -23.23
CA PRO A 292 -1.93 -3.55 -23.94
C PRO A 292 -3.12 -4.14 -23.18
N ASN A 293 -2.96 -5.31 -22.55
CA ASN A 293 -4.04 -5.94 -21.79
C ASN A 293 -4.41 -5.13 -20.54
N ALA A 294 -3.42 -4.57 -19.84
CA ALA A 294 -3.67 -3.73 -18.68
C ALA A 294 -4.38 -2.41 -19.07
N ILE A 295 -3.99 -1.81 -20.21
CA ILE A 295 -4.64 -0.62 -20.77
C ILE A 295 -6.11 -0.93 -21.07
N ALA A 296 -6.38 -2.05 -21.76
CA ALA A 296 -7.75 -2.46 -22.08
C ALA A 296 -8.62 -2.70 -20.83
N THR A 297 -8.06 -3.33 -19.78
CA THR A 297 -8.74 -3.49 -18.49
C THR A 297 -9.05 -2.15 -17.83
N ILE A 298 -8.10 -1.21 -17.83
CA ILE A 298 -8.27 0.12 -17.25
C ILE A 298 -9.34 0.92 -18.00
N GLU A 299 -9.34 0.89 -19.33
CA GLU A 299 -10.38 1.52 -20.15
C GLU A 299 -11.76 0.95 -19.85
N LYS A 300 -11.88 -0.38 -19.78
CA LYS A 300 -13.14 -1.07 -19.46
C LYS A 300 -13.68 -0.61 -18.12
N VAL A 301 -12.85 -0.57 -17.07
CA VAL A 301 -13.24 -0.09 -15.73
C VAL A 301 -13.66 1.38 -15.76
N LEU A 302 -12.94 2.23 -16.50
CA LEU A 302 -13.22 3.66 -16.56
C LEU A 302 -14.53 3.97 -17.31
N LYS A 303 -14.82 3.23 -18.39
CA LYS A 303 -16.03 3.32 -19.22
C LYS A 303 -17.28 2.79 -18.51
N ASP A 304 -17.13 1.85 -17.59
CA ASP A 304 -18.25 1.24 -16.89
C ASP A 304 -18.83 2.17 -15.82
N THR A 305 -19.98 2.79 -16.11
CA THR A 305 -20.66 3.71 -15.20
C THR A 305 -21.31 3.01 -14.00
N SER A 306 -21.40 1.67 -14.00
CA SER A 306 -21.84 0.90 -12.84
C SER A 306 -20.74 0.68 -11.81
N GLU A 307 -19.48 0.93 -12.17
CA GLU A 307 -18.36 0.80 -11.25
C GLU A 307 -18.40 1.91 -10.18
N PRO A 308 -18.03 1.59 -8.92
CA PRO A 308 -17.92 2.58 -7.86
C PRO A 308 -16.96 3.71 -8.26
N THR A 309 -17.30 4.94 -7.86
CA THR A 309 -16.53 6.15 -8.17
C THR A 309 -15.05 5.97 -7.82
N SER A 310 -14.79 5.36 -6.66
CA SER A 310 -13.44 5.14 -6.15
C SER A 310 -12.60 4.18 -7.02
N VAL A 311 -13.22 3.19 -7.66
CA VAL A 311 -12.57 2.23 -8.57
C VAL A 311 -12.28 2.91 -9.90
N ARG A 312 -13.23 3.69 -10.43
CA ARG A 312 -13.05 4.49 -11.65
C ARG A 312 -11.97 5.57 -11.49
N CYS A 313 -11.87 6.20 -10.31
CA CYS A 313 -10.78 7.13 -9.99
C CYS A 313 -9.41 6.43 -10.00
N ALA A 314 -9.31 5.21 -9.45
CA ALA A 314 -8.05 4.44 -9.53
C ALA A 314 -7.68 4.13 -10.99
N ALA A 315 -8.65 3.80 -11.85
CA ALA A 315 -8.43 3.59 -13.27
C ALA A 315 -7.98 4.86 -14.00
N ALA A 316 -8.60 6.00 -13.71
CA ALA A 316 -8.19 7.31 -14.24
C ALA A 316 -6.75 7.66 -13.86
N LEU A 317 -6.38 7.47 -12.59
CA LEU A 317 -5.02 7.69 -12.09
C LEU A 317 -4.01 6.75 -12.75
N ALA A 318 -4.35 5.47 -12.88
CA ALA A 318 -3.51 4.46 -13.52
C ALA A 318 -3.25 4.82 -15.00
N LEU A 319 -4.30 5.13 -15.77
CA LEU A 319 -4.20 5.55 -17.17
C LEU A 319 -3.24 6.73 -17.34
N GLY A 320 -3.34 7.75 -16.48
CA GLY A 320 -2.48 8.93 -16.54
C GLY A 320 -0.99 8.64 -16.29
N ARG A 321 -0.67 7.52 -15.63
CA ARG A 321 0.70 7.07 -15.34
C ARG A 321 1.27 6.14 -16.41
N MET A 322 0.42 5.49 -17.21
CA MET A 322 0.87 4.47 -18.16
C MET A 322 1.52 5.06 -19.42
N ASN A 323 2.50 4.34 -19.93
CA ASN A 323 3.03 4.49 -21.27
C ASN A 323 2.10 3.80 -22.27
N VAL A 324 1.10 4.54 -22.75
CA VAL A 324 0.23 4.06 -23.83
C VAL A 324 0.93 4.28 -25.18
N PRO A 325 1.12 3.24 -26.00
CA PRO A 325 1.81 3.37 -27.27
C PRO A 325 0.89 4.04 -28.30
N ALA A 326 1.47 4.81 -29.23
CA ALA A 326 0.70 5.60 -30.22
C ALA A 326 -0.16 4.75 -31.17
N ASN A 327 0.15 3.46 -31.32
CA ASN A 327 -0.63 2.52 -32.12
C ASN A 327 -1.81 1.89 -31.35
N HIS A 328 -1.94 2.15 -30.04
CA HIS A 328 -3.12 1.72 -29.29
C HIS A 328 -4.32 2.57 -29.72
N LYS A 329 -5.38 1.92 -30.20
CA LYS A 329 -6.56 2.59 -30.75
C LYS A 329 -7.47 3.08 -29.61
N ILE A 330 -7.07 4.16 -28.94
CA ILE A 330 -7.89 4.85 -27.94
C ILE A 330 -8.54 6.06 -28.58
N ASP A 331 -9.86 6.18 -28.45
CA ASP A 331 -10.57 7.43 -28.75
C ASP A 331 -10.29 8.45 -27.63
N ALA A 332 -9.36 9.37 -27.89
CA ALA A 332 -8.98 10.41 -26.94
C ALA A 332 -10.14 11.35 -26.60
N ASN A 333 -11.06 11.61 -27.54
CA ASN A 333 -12.23 12.46 -27.31
C ASN A 333 -13.23 11.78 -26.37
N GLU A 334 -13.54 10.51 -26.62
CA GLU A 334 -14.40 9.71 -25.76
C GLU A 334 -13.82 9.65 -24.34
N LEU A 335 -12.53 9.37 -24.22
CA LEU A 335 -11.87 9.22 -22.94
C LEU A 335 -11.80 10.53 -22.14
N ALA A 336 -11.53 11.66 -22.81
CA ALA A 336 -11.61 12.99 -22.21
C ALA A 336 -13.01 13.26 -21.63
N ARG A 337 -14.07 12.92 -22.37
CA ARG A 337 -15.46 13.08 -21.91
C ARG A 337 -15.77 12.18 -20.72
N ILE A 338 -15.38 10.91 -20.75
CA ILE A 338 -15.62 9.97 -19.64
C ILE A 338 -14.93 10.45 -18.35
N LEU A 339 -13.70 10.94 -18.46
CA LEU A 339 -12.96 11.50 -17.33
C LEU A 339 -13.63 12.76 -16.76
N ALA A 340 -14.09 13.66 -17.62
CA ALA A 340 -14.85 14.83 -17.20
C ALA A 340 -16.21 14.45 -16.55
N GLN A 341 -16.90 13.44 -17.08
CA GLN A 341 -18.12 12.89 -16.47
C GLN A 341 -17.84 12.25 -15.10
N LEU A 342 -16.69 11.60 -14.93
CA LEU A 342 -16.27 11.06 -13.64
C LEU A 342 -16.05 12.20 -12.62
N ALA A 343 -15.46 13.32 -13.02
CA ALA A 343 -15.31 14.49 -12.15
C ALA A 343 -16.69 15.05 -11.73
N THR A 344 -17.60 15.28 -12.67
CA THR A 344 -18.94 15.81 -12.33
C THR A 344 -19.73 14.84 -11.45
N SER A 345 -19.66 13.53 -11.72
CA SER A 345 -20.30 12.49 -10.91
C SER A 345 -19.71 12.41 -9.50
N SER A 346 -18.39 12.61 -9.35
CA SER A 346 -17.72 12.65 -8.04
C SER A 346 -18.19 13.82 -7.19
N VAL A 347 -18.41 14.98 -7.82
CA VAL A 347 -18.95 16.18 -7.15
C VAL A 347 -20.37 15.92 -6.68
N VAL A 348 -21.25 15.46 -7.57
CA VAL A 348 -22.65 15.16 -7.23
C VAL A 348 -22.73 14.10 -6.13
N GLY A 349 -22.00 12.99 -6.28
CA GLY A 349 -22.01 11.87 -5.33
C GLY A 349 -21.57 12.27 -3.92
N GLU A 350 -20.57 13.14 -3.77
CA GLU A 350 -20.12 13.57 -2.44
C GLU A 350 -21.16 14.45 -1.73
N PHE A 351 -21.84 15.34 -2.46
CA PHE A 351 -22.91 16.15 -1.87
C PHE A 351 -24.18 15.34 -1.59
N ASP A 352 -24.50 14.36 -2.43
CA ASP A 352 -25.59 13.40 -2.13
C ASP A 352 -25.27 12.58 -0.88
N ARG A 353 -23.99 12.20 -0.67
CA ARG A 353 -23.52 11.53 0.54
C ARG A 353 -23.68 12.41 1.77
N LEU A 354 -23.35 13.69 1.68
CA LEU A 354 -23.55 14.66 2.78
C LEU A 354 -25.02 14.85 3.12
N ALA A 355 -25.89 14.98 2.13
CA ALA A 355 -27.34 15.09 2.34
C ALA A 355 -27.90 13.86 3.07
N LYS A 356 -27.40 12.65 2.75
CA LYS A 356 -27.76 11.41 3.48
C LYS A 356 -27.28 11.43 4.93
N MET A 357 -26.03 11.83 5.18
CA MET A 357 -25.53 11.96 6.55
C MET A 357 -26.37 12.93 7.38
N ASP A 358 -26.74 14.07 6.80
CA ASP A 358 -27.62 15.04 7.45
C ASP A 358 -29.01 14.47 7.78
N SER A 359 -29.55 13.59 6.93
CA SER A 359 -30.82 12.90 7.22
C SER A 359 -30.68 11.95 8.40
N ILE A 360 -29.64 11.11 8.40
CA ILE A 360 -29.37 10.12 9.46
C ILE A 360 -29.19 10.82 10.81
N GLU A 361 -28.47 11.94 10.84
CA GLU A 361 -28.29 12.68 12.08
C GLU A 361 -29.56 13.35 12.59
N LYS A 362 -30.38 13.91 11.69
CA LYS A 362 -31.70 14.43 12.07
C LYS A 362 -32.59 13.34 12.64
N GLU A 363 -32.55 12.14 12.07
CA GLU A 363 -33.25 10.97 12.60
C GLU A 363 -32.72 10.58 13.99
N HIS A 364 -31.40 10.51 14.17
CA HIS A 364 -30.80 10.25 15.49
C HIS A 364 -31.20 11.31 16.53
N GLN A 365 -31.12 12.59 16.18
CA GLN A 365 -31.55 13.70 17.05
C GLN A 365 -33.03 13.60 17.40
N ALA A 366 -33.90 13.26 16.44
CA ALA A 366 -35.32 13.06 16.69
C ALA A 366 -35.58 11.86 17.63
N VAL A 367 -34.81 10.77 17.51
CA VAL A 367 -34.89 9.62 18.42
C VAL A 367 -34.45 10.02 19.84
N TYR A 368 -33.34 10.74 19.98
CA TYR A 368 -32.90 11.25 21.29
C TYR A 368 -33.91 12.22 21.91
N ALA A 369 -34.52 13.12 21.13
CA ALA A 369 -35.57 14.01 21.62
C ALA A 369 -36.82 13.26 22.10
N ARG A 370 -37.20 12.17 21.42
CA ARG A 370 -38.33 11.30 21.83
C ARG A 370 -38.04 10.49 23.09
N LEU A 371 -36.81 9.99 23.25
CA LEU A 371 -36.41 9.23 24.44
C LEU A 371 -36.17 10.17 25.65
N GLY A 372 -35.66 11.37 25.40
CA GLY A 372 -35.38 12.39 26.42
C GLY A 372 -36.59 13.17 26.92
N THR A 373 -37.75 13.06 26.26
CA THR A 373 -39.01 13.69 26.72
C THR A 373 -39.85 12.77 27.62
N GLY A 374 -39.40 11.54 27.91
CA GLY A 374 -40.09 10.57 28.77
C GLY A 374 -39.49 10.35 30.18
N ILE A 375 -38.34 10.93 30.51
CA ILE A 375 -37.73 10.90 31.87
C ILE A 375 -37.64 12.33 32.39
N GLY A 376 -38.77 13.01 32.40
CA GLY A 376 -38.90 14.42 32.79
C GLY A 376 -40.33 14.72 33.22
N GLY A 377 -40.86 13.94 34.15
CA GLY A 377 -42.17 14.18 34.72
C GLY A 377 -42.56 13.16 35.79
N GLY A 378 -42.39 13.52 37.06
CA GLY A 378 -43.07 12.87 38.19
C GLY A 378 -42.18 11.99 39.07
N GLY A 379 -41.25 12.60 39.80
CA GLY A 379 -40.50 11.95 40.87
C GLY A 379 -40.06 12.95 41.92
N GLU A 380 -41.03 13.62 42.55
CA GLU A 380 -40.83 14.28 43.83
C GLU A 380 -40.29 13.26 44.85
N GLY A 381 -39.21 13.65 45.55
CA GLY A 381 -38.78 13.01 46.78
C GLY A 381 -37.95 11.74 46.62
N TYR A 382 -36.63 11.90 46.63
CA TYR A 382 -35.80 11.25 47.66
C TYR A 382 -34.51 12.04 47.82
N GLY A 383 -34.46 12.84 48.89
CA GLY A 383 -33.21 13.23 49.49
C GLY A 383 -32.48 11.95 49.89
N GLY A 384 -31.36 11.69 49.21
CA GLY A 384 -30.45 10.60 49.50
C GLY A 384 -29.07 11.07 49.12
N GLY A 385 -28.42 11.76 50.05
CA GLY A 385 -27.02 12.13 49.92
C GLY A 385 -26.18 10.89 49.68
N VAL A 386 -25.63 10.76 48.48
CA VAL A 386 -24.51 9.86 48.21
C VAL A 386 -23.30 10.75 48.07
N GLY A 387 -22.47 10.70 49.11
CA GLY A 387 -21.28 11.50 49.27
C GLY A 387 -20.37 11.42 48.05
N GLY A 388 -19.86 12.60 47.68
CA GLY A 388 -18.77 12.73 46.73
C GLY A 388 -17.57 11.93 47.21
N GLY A 389 -17.39 10.76 46.60
CA GLY A 389 -16.10 10.12 46.50
C GLY A 389 -15.20 11.04 45.70
N GLN A 390 -14.33 11.76 46.41
CA GLN A 390 -13.13 12.35 45.83
C GLN A 390 -12.47 11.29 44.96
N VAL A 391 -12.18 11.63 43.71
CA VAL A 391 -11.25 10.89 42.86
C VAL A 391 -9.90 11.58 43.08
N PRO A 392 -9.08 11.15 44.06
CA PRO A 392 -7.76 11.72 44.26
C PRO A 392 -6.84 11.26 43.12
N GLY A 393 -6.23 12.23 42.42
CA GLY A 393 -5.04 11.95 41.60
C GLY A 393 -5.04 12.41 40.14
N VAL A 394 -5.97 13.25 39.69
CA VAL A 394 -5.83 13.94 38.38
C VAL A 394 -5.51 15.41 38.61
N ASP A 395 -4.41 15.68 39.33
CA ASP A 395 -3.73 16.97 39.34
C ASP A 395 -2.95 17.12 38.03
N GLY A 396 -3.69 17.49 36.99
CA GLY A 396 -3.16 17.82 35.67
C GLY A 396 -4.05 18.85 35.03
N GLY A 397 -3.70 20.12 35.22
CA GLY A 397 -4.47 21.27 34.77
C GLY A 397 -4.80 21.24 33.27
N PHE A 398 -6.01 20.78 32.95
CA PHE A 398 -6.73 21.20 31.75
C PHE A 398 -7.51 22.48 32.09
N GLY A 399 -6.75 23.53 32.36
CA GLY A 399 -7.26 24.90 32.39
C GLY A 399 -7.53 25.34 30.96
N GLY A 400 -8.81 25.42 30.59
CA GLY A 400 -9.23 25.94 29.29
C GLY A 400 -10.44 25.23 28.73
N ALA A 401 -11.59 25.31 29.42
CA ALA A 401 -12.87 25.32 28.74
C ALA A 401 -12.95 26.62 27.93
N GLY A 402 -12.14 26.70 26.87
CA GLY A 402 -12.33 27.70 25.83
C GLY A 402 -13.72 27.46 25.28
N GLN A 403 -14.63 28.39 25.55
CA GLN A 403 -15.87 28.46 24.82
C GLN A 403 -15.49 28.51 23.34
N PHE A 404 -15.65 27.41 22.61
CA PHE A 404 -15.76 27.41 21.16
C PHE A 404 -17.08 28.13 20.82
N GLN A 405 -17.08 29.45 21.02
CA GLN A 405 -18.16 30.33 20.65
C GLN A 405 -18.08 30.53 19.13
N GLY A 406 -18.98 29.87 18.40
CA GLY A 406 -19.36 30.29 17.05
C GLY A 406 -18.83 29.50 15.86
N GLU A 407 -18.07 28.41 16.04
CA GLU A 407 -17.77 27.51 14.93
C GLU A 407 -18.98 26.59 14.66
N ASP A 408 -19.43 26.54 13.40
CA ASP A 408 -20.48 25.61 12.96
C ASP A 408 -20.14 24.19 13.45
N PRO A 409 -21.02 23.52 14.22
CA PRO A 409 -20.81 22.14 14.67
C PRO A 409 -20.43 21.18 13.54
N LYS A 410 -20.70 21.52 12.27
CA LYS A 410 -20.37 20.74 11.08
C LYS A 410 -19.05 21.11 10.41
N ALA A 411 -18.27 22.06 10.93
CA ALA A 411 -17.01 22.52 10.33
C ALA A 411 -16.01 21.36 10.07
N TYR A 412 -16.01 20.33 10.92
CA TYR A 412 -15.18 19.13 10.75
C TYR A 412 -15.45 18.36 9.44
N ARG A 413 -16.65 18.50 8.85
CA ARG A 413 -17.01 17.82 7.60
C ARG A 413 -16.40 18.49 6.39
N LEU A 414 -16.26 19.81 6.41
CA LEU A 414 -15.75 20.57 5.27
C LEU A 414 -14.39 20.05 4.83
N ASP A 415 -13.46 19.85 5.77
CA ASP A 415 -12.13 19.33 5.47
C ASP A 415 -12.14 17.91 4.92
N ALA A 416 -12.98 17.03 5.46
CA ALA A 416 -13.11 15.66 4.97
C ALA A 416 -13.66 15.62 3.52
N VAL A 417 -14.67 16.44 3.24
CA VAL A 417 -15.28 16.61 1.91
C VAL A 417 -14.26 17.16 0.92
N ARG A 418 -13.55 18.22 1.30
CA ARG A 418 -12.51 18.84 0.45
C ARG A 418 -11.41 17.84 0.13
N LYS A 419 -10.92 17.08 1.11
CA LYS A 419 -9.90 16.04 0.89
C LYS A 419 -10.38 14.98 -0.10
N ARG A 420 -11.63 14.48 0.03
CA ARG A 420 -12.20 13.49 -0.90
C ARG A 420 -12.39 14.04 -2.31
N LEU A 421 -13.04 15.21 -2.44
CA LEU A 421 -13.24 15.86 -3.74
C LEU A 421 -11.91 16.15 -4.43
N ARG A 422 -10.94 16.69 -3.69
CA ARG A 422 -9.62 16.98 -4.24
C ARG A 422 -8.92 15.72 -4.74
N TYR A 423 -9.03 14.61 -4.02
CA TYR A 423 -8.48 13.32 -4.43
C TYR A 423 -9.16 12.80 -5.72
N HIS A 424 -10.49 12.85 -5.81
CA HIS A 424 -11.20 12.43 -7.03
C HIS A 424 -10.81 13.29 -8.24
N LEU A 425 -10.78 14.61 -8.06
CA LEU A 425 -10.38 15.55 -9.11
C LEU A 425 -8.91 15.36 -9.51
N TYR A 426 -8.02 15.09 -8.55
CA TYR A 426 -6.62 14.77 -8.82
C TYR A 426 -6.46 13.52 -9.70
N CYS A 427 -7.25 12.47 -9.45
CA CYS A 427 -7.23 11.26 -10.27
C CYS A 427 -7.65 11.57 -11.72
N VAL A 428 -8.71 12.36 -11.89
CA VAL A 428 -9.20 12.79 -13.20
C VAL A 428 -8.19 13.69 -13.92
N GLN A 429 -7.64 14.69 -13.21
CA GLN A 429 -6.58 15.58 -13.73
C GLN A 429 -5.40 14.76 -14.25
N THR A 430 -4.93 13.79 -13.47
CA THR A 430 -3.82 12.91 -13.87
C THR A 430 -4.18 12.09 -15.11
N GLY A 431 -5.38 11.51 -15.16
CA GLY A 431 -5.88 10.80 -16.34
C GLY A 431 -5.98 11.67 -17.59
N LEU A 432 -6.37 12.93 -17.45
CA LEU A 432 -6.43 13.90 -18.56
C LEU A 432 -5.05 14.39 -19.01
N GLY A 433 -4.02 14.27 -18.18
CA GLY A 433 -2.65 14.65 -18.51
C GLY A 433 -2.08 15.83 -17.73
N HIS A 434 -2.71 16.23 -16.62
CA HIS A 434 -2.16 17.26 -15.73
C HIS A 434 -0.78 16.84 -15.21
N PRO A 435 0.24 17.71 -15.30
CA PRO A 435 1.54 17.42 -14.72
C PRO A 435 1.40 17.26 -13.19
N LEU A 436 2.17 16.34 -12.62
CA LEU A 436 2.23 16.15 -11.17
C LEU A 436 2.98 17.29 -10.46
N ASP A 437 3.60 18.17 -11.25
CA ASP A 437 4.59 19.14 -10.82
C ASP A 437 3.96 20.54 -10.92
N LYS A 438 3.77 21.21 -9.78
CA LYS A 438 2.88 22.36 -9.51
C LYS A 438 3.13 23.67 -10.27
N ALA A 439 3.88 23.70 -11.37
CA ALA A 439 4.12 24.94 -12.11
C ALA A 439 3.00 25.15 -13.14
N GLY A 440 2.23 26.24 -13.00
CA GLY A 440 1.11 26.62 -13.89
C GLY A 440 1.47 26.93 -15.35
N THR A 441 2.65 26.51 -15.81
CA THR A 441 3.00 26.51 -17.23
C THR A 441 2.48 25.22 -17.89
N PRO A 442 1.86 25.31 -19.08
CA PRO A 442 1.47 24.11 -19.83
C PRO A 442 2.68 23.20 -20.01
N PRO A 443 2.54 21.88 -19.74
CA PRO A 443 3.65 20.97 -19.95
C PRO A 443 4.10 21.04 -21.41
N ASN A 444 5.42 21.03 -21.63
CA ASN A 444 6.00 20.83 -22.96
C ASN A 444 5.26 19.67 -23.65
N PRO A 445 4.89 19.77 -24.95
CA PRO A 445 4.26 18.68 -25.69
C PRO A 445 4.92 17.30 -25.48
N ALA A 446 6.25 17.26 -25.33
CA ALA A 446 7.01 16.04 -25.05
C ALA A 446 6.73 15.42 -23.67
N ASN A 447 6.23 16.22 -22.72
CA ASN A 447 5.92 15.84 -21.34
C ASN A 447 4.43 15.61 -21.10
N ARG A 448 3.59 15.67 -22.15
CA ARG A 448 2.16 15.37 -22.03
C ARG A 448 1.98 13.92 -21.56
N LYS A 449 1.06 13.72 -20.61
CA LYS A 449 0.68 12.41 -20.06
C LYS A 449 -0.81 12.17 -20.31
N GLY A 450 -1.30 10.97 -19.95
CA GLY A 450 -2.73 10.63 -20.04
C GLY A 450 -3.35 10.92 -21.41
N VAL A 451 -4.60 11.38 -21.41
CA VAL A 451 -5.36 11.66 -22.64
C VAL A 451 -4.72 12.73 -23.53
N GLN A 452 -4.07 13.75 -22.96
CA GLN A 452 -3.36 14.76 -23.76
C GLN A 452 -2.23 14.18 -24.63
N ARG A 453 -1.62 13.06 -24.21
CA ARG A 453 -0.63 12.35 -25.03
C ARG A 453 -1.29 11.55 -26.15
N LEU A 454 -2.49 11.02 -25.91
CA LEU A 454 -3.27 10.23 -26.87
C LEU A 454 -3.92 11.10 -27.95
N ALA A 455 -4.22 12.36 -27.61
CA ALA A 455 -4.81 13.34 -28.50
C ALA A 455 -3.80 13.77 -29.59
N THR A 456 -3.78 13.04 -30.69
CA THR A 456 -2.80 13.26 -31.76
C THR A 456 -3.25 14.33 -32.73
N VAL A 457 -4.56 14.48 -32.96
CA VAL A 457 -5.12 15.50 -33.86
C VAL A 457 -5.52 16.78 -33.13
N PRO A 458 -5.51 17.96 -33.79
CA PRO A 458 -5.83 19.24 -33.14
C PRO A 458 -7.20 19.29 -32.45
N ALA A 459 -8.22 18.65 -33.03
CA ALA A 459 -9.57 18.60 -32.44
C ALA A 459 -9.58 17.83 -31.11
N GLU A 460 -8.91 16.67 -31.05
CA GLU A 460 -8.77 15.88 -29.83
C GLU A 460 -8.03 16.64 -28.74
N ARG A 461 -6.96 17.35 -29.11
CA ARG A 461 -6.17 18.14 -28.15
C ARG A 461 -7.02 19.24 -27.53
N LYS A 462 -7.78 19.95 -28.36
CA LYS A 462 -8.69 21.00 -27.91
C LYS A 462 -9.71 20.43 -26.93
N THR A 463 -10.34 19.30 -27.25
CA THR A 463 -11.30 18.66 -26.35
C THR A 463 -10.66 18.25 -25.02
N ALA A 464 -9.49 17.60 -25.05
CA ALA A 464 -8.78 17.20 -23.83
C ALA A 464 -8.37 18.40 -22.96
N GLU A 465 -7.89 19.49 -23.58
CA GLU A 465 -7.51 20.74 -22.91
C GLU A 465 -8.73 21.45 -22.30
N GLU A 466 -9.86 21.52 -23.01
CA GLU A 466 -11.12 22.08 -22.49
C GLU A 466 -11.65 21.29 -21.29
N MET A 467 -11.65 19.96 -21.35
CA MET A 467 -12.06 19.10 -20.23
C MET A 467 -11.14 19.29 -19.02
N LEU A 468 -9.81 19.30 -19.23
CA LEU A 468 -8.85 19.53 -18.16
C LEU A 468 -9.02 20.91 -17.51
N ALA A 469 -9.25 21.95 -18.32
CA ALA A 469 -9.51 23.29 -17.80
C ALA A 469 -10.75 23.34 -16.90
N GLY A 470 -11.83 22.64 -17.26
CA GLY A 470 -13.02 22.55 -16.41
C GLY A 470 -12.79 21.79 -15.11
N VAL A 471 -12.07 20.67 -15.16
CA VAL A 471 -11.69 19.92 -13.94
C VAL A 471 -10.77 20.74 -13.03
N ASN A 472 -9.85 21.55 -13.60
CA ASN A 472 -9.01 22.45 -12.83
C ASN A 472 -9.82 23.53 -12.11
N ARG A 473 -10.85 24.10 -12.74
CA ARG A 473 -11.74 25.07 -12.08
C ARG A 473 -12.47 24.46 -10.89
N LEU A 474 -12.93 23.21 -11.00
CA LEU A 474 -13.49 22.47 -9.86
C LEU A 474 -12.46 22.28 -8.73
N ALA A 475 -11.21 21.91 -9.07
CA ALA A 475 -10.16 21.73 -8.07
C ALA A 475 -9.81 23.04 -7.36
N ASP A 476 -9.74 24.14 -8.10
CA ASP A 476 -9.52 25.49 -7.59
C ASP A 476 -10.59 25.90 -6.57
N LEU A 477 -11.87 25.60 -6.85
CA LEU A 477 -12.98 25.88 -5.93
C LEU A 477 -12.81 25.13 -4.60
N VAL A 478 -12.41 23.85 -4.65
CA VAL A 478 -12.13 23.04 -3.44
C VAL A 478 -10.97 23.63 -2.63
N GLU A 479 -9.93 24.14 -3.28
CA GLU A 479 -8.75 24.70 -2.60
C GLU A 479 -9.02 26.11 -2.04
N LYS A 480 -9.76 26.95 -2.78
CA LYS A 480 -10.05 28.35 -2.42
C LYS A 480 -11.16 28.48 -1.39
N ASN A 481 -12.18 27.63 -1.42
CA ASN A 481 -13.26 27.71 -0.44
C ASN A 481 -12.81 27.09 0.89
N LYS A 482 -12.63 27.94 1.90
CA LYS A 482 -12.16 27.57 3.25
C LYS A 482 -13.20 27.82 4.33
N ILE A 483 -14.37 28.35 3.99
CA ILE A 483 -15.22 29.04 4.94
C ILE A 483 -16.51 28.27 5.19
N ASP A 484 -17.20 27.83 4.13
CA ASP A 484 -18.54 27.27 4.27
C ASP A 484 -18.82 26.14 3.26
N LEU A 485 -19.41 25.07 3.75
CA LEU A 485 -19.78 23.88 3.00
C LEU A 485 -20.93 24.17 2.02
N TRP A 486 -21.88 25.02 2.40
CA TRP A 486 -23.00 25.39 1.52
C TRP A 486 -22.52 26.21 0.33
N GLN A 487 -21.66 27.20 0.56
CA GLN A 487 -21.03 27.95 -0.52
C GLN A 487 -20.21 27.03 -1.44
N LEU A 488 -19.43 26.10 -0.87
CA LEU A 488 -18.66 25.12 -1.65
C LEU A 488 -19.58 24.25 -2.51
N GLU A 489 -20.70 23.77 -1.96
CA GLU A 489 -21.67 22.97 -2.71
C GLU A 489 -22.24 23.74 -3.91
N ASN A 490 -22.69 24.97 -3.71
CA ASN A 490 -23.27 25.78 -4.78
C ASN A 490 -22.27 26.06 -5.89
N ASP A 491 -21.06 26.49 -5.54
CA ASP A 491 -20.01 26.79 -6.51
C ASP A 491 -19.63 25.54 -7.31
N MET A 492 -19.46 24.42 -6.62
CA MET A 492 -19.10 23.15 -7.25
C MET A 492 -20.21 22.62 -8.16
N ARG A 493 -21.48 22.76 -7.77
CA ARG A 493 -22.63 22.38 -8.63
C ARG A 493 -22.74 23.28 -9.86
N ALA A 494 -22.52 24.58 -9.71
CA ALA A 494 -22.54 25.54 -10.82
C ALA A 494 -21.43 25.23 -11.84
N GLU A 495 -20.20 25.02 -11.38
CA GLU A 495 -19.08 24.68 -12.27
C GLU A 495 -19.23 23.27 -12.87
N SER A 496 -19.77 22.31 -12.11
CA SER A 496 -20.08 20.95 -12.62
C SER A 496 -21.10 21.01 -13.78
N LYS A 497 -22.10 21.90 -13.70
CA LYS A 497 -23.06 22.15 -14.79
C LYS A 497 -22.38 22.78 -16.01
N SER A 498 -21.46 23.72 -15.81
CA SER A 498 -20.65 24.31 -16.89
C SER A 498 -19.83 23.24 -17.62
N LEU A 499 -19.14 22.37 -16.86
CA LEU A 499 -18.37 21.25 -17.40
C LEU A 499 -19.26 20.24 -18.13
N ALA A 500 -20.44 19.91 -17.60
CA ALA A 500 -21.42 19.07 -18.30
C ALA A 500 -21.84 19.65 -19.67
N GLY A 501 -22.02 20.97 -19.76
CA GLY A 501 -22.27 21.65 -21.03
C GLY A 501 -21.11 21.52 -22.02
N ALA A 502 -19.86 21.59 -21.55
CA ALA A 502 -18.69 21.37 -22.38
C ALA A 502 -18.62 19.91 -22.89
N ILE A 503 -18.89 18.93 -22.02
CA ILE A 503 -18.96 17.50 -22.38
C ILE A 503 -19.99 17.27 -23.50
N ALA A 504 -21.18 17.89 -23.39
CA ALA A 504 -22.23 17.74 -24.39
C ALA A 504 -21.85 18.30 -25.77
N ARG A 505 -21.13 19.43 -25.81
CA ARG A 505 -20.64 20.03 -27.06
C ARG A 505 -19.51 19.25 -27.72
N ALA A 506 -18.74 18.49 -26.94
CA ALA A 506 -17.63 17.67 -27.41
C ALA A 506 -18.07 16.34 -28.04
N ILE A 507 -19.36 16.02 -28.04
CA ILE A 507 -19.88 14.84 -28.75
C ILE A 507 -19.79 15.14 -30.25
N PRO A 508 -18.99 14.40 -31.03
CA PRO A 508 -18.95 14.61 -32.47
C PRO A 508 -20.37 14.43 -33.03
N ALA A 509 -20.78 15.33 -33.91
CA ALA A 509 -22.02 15.13 -34.67
C ALA A 509 -21.94 13.73 -35.31
N PRO A 510 -22.99 12.89 -35.20
CA PRO A 510 -22.97 11.56 -35.78
C PRO A 510 -22.52 11.71 -37.24
N ALA A 511 -21.42 11.01 -37.59
CA ALA A 511 -20.89 11.07 -38.94
C ALA A 511 -22.06 10.87 -39.90
N ALA A 512 -22.33 11.88 -40.73
CA ALA A 512 -23.45 11.82 -41.67
C ALA A 512 -23.33 10.48 -42.40
N ALA A 513 -24.29 9.58 -42.17
CA ALA A 513 -24.24 8.25 -42.73
C ALA A 513 -23.96 8.42 -44.22
N PRO A 514 -22.95 7.73 -44.79
CA PRO A 514 -22.65 7.85 -46.20
C PRO A 514 -23.97 7.65 -46.93
N ALA A 515 -24.41 8.68 -47.66
CA ALA A 515 -25.68 8.65 -48.38
C ALA A 515 -25.64 7.41 -49.26
N ASN A 516 -26.39 6.38 -48.86
CA ASN A 516 -26.46 5.12 -49.58
C ASN A 516 -27.73 5.24 -50.43
N PRO A 517 -27.64 5.61 -51.72
CA PRO A 517 -28.80 6.07 -52.50
C PRO A 517 -29.73 4.93 -52.96
N GLY A 518 -29.92 3.86 -52.18
CA GLY A 518 -30.63 2.66 -52.68
C GLY A 518 -31.33 1.73 -51.69
N ALA A 519 -31.47 2.04 -50.40
CA ALA A 519 -32.14 1.13 -49.46
C ALA A 519 -33.56 1.60 -49.06
N PRO A 520 -34.64 0.94 -49.53
CA PRO A 520 -36.00 1.24 -49.08
C PRO A 520 -36.26 0.69 -47.67
N GLY A 521 -36.63 1.60 -46.76
CA GLY A 521 -37.48 1.35 -45.59
C GLY A 521 -36.87 0.58 -44.42
N GLN A 522 -36.23 1.28 -43.47
CA GLN A 522 -36.03 0.78 -42.11
C GLN A 522 -36.61 1.77 -41.08
N PRO A 523 -37.40 1.30 -40.09
CA PRO A 523 -38.07 2.18 -39.12
C PRO A 523 -37.10 2.79 -38.10
N ALA A 524 -37.45 3.99 -37.65
CA ALA A 524 -36.64 4.87 -36.80
C ALA A 524 -36.22 4.24 -35.46
N PRO A 525 -35.00 4.54 -34.94
CA PRO A 525 -34.58 4.07 -33.63
C PRO A 525 -35.21 4.92 -32.52
N MET A 526 -35.75 4.24 -31.51
CA MET A 526 -36.28 4.84 -30.29
C MET A 526 -35.17 5.25 -29.31
N GLY A 527 -35.34 6.43 -28.71
CA GLY A 527 -35.17 6.64 -27.27
C GLY A 527 -33.77 6.86 -26.71
N VAL A 528 -33.53 8.08 -26.23
CA VAL A 528 -32.38 8.51 -25.41
C VAL A 528 -32.30 7.71 -24.10
N ALA A 529 -31.08 7.32 -23.71
CA ALA A 529 -30.79 6.54 -22.50
C ALA A 529 -31.13 7.29 -21.18
N PRO A 530 -31.58 6.58 -20.13
CA PRO A 530 -31.97 7.18 -18.85
C PRO A 530 -30.77 7.60 -17.99
N THR A 531 -31.00 8.57 -17.11
CA THR A 531 -30.14 8.97 -16.00
C THR A 531 -29.85 7.77 -15.09
N VAL A 532 -28.60 7.30 -15.10
CA VAL A 532 -28.14 6.17 -14.28
C VAL A 532 -28.03 6.60 -12.82
N LYS A 533 -28.81 5.95 -11.94
CA LYS A 533 -28.71 6.06 -10.48
C LYS A 533 -27.33 5.51 -10.06
N PRO A 534 -26.56 6.21 -9.20
CA PRO A 534 -25.26 5.70 -8.74
C PRO A 534 -25.43 4.34 -8.06
N ALA A 535 -24.50 3.41 -8.35
CA ALA A 535 -24.52 2.06 -7.84
C ALA A 535 -24.57 2.05 -6.30
N ALA A 536 -25.44 1.20 -5.74
CA ALA A 536 -25.57 0.98 -4.31
C ALA A 536 -24.30 0.29 -3.79
N GLY A 537 -23.29 1.06 -3.39
CA GLY A 537 -22.01 0.50 -2.94
C GLY A 537 -20.94 1.50 -2.51
N ASP A 538 -21.17 2.82 -2.61
CA ASP A 538 -20.30 3.87 -2.05
C ASP A 538 -20.53 4.05 -0.52
N GLU A 539 -20.92 2.99 0.19
CA GLU A 539 -21.00 2.99 1.65
C GLU A 539 -19.59 3.00 2.26
N ASP A 540 -19.27 4.14 2.84
CA ASP A 540 -18.26 4.43 3.86
C ASP A 540 -17.04 3.49 3.97
N LEU A 541 -15.94 3.89 3.34
CA LEU A 541 -14.60 3.32 3.53
C LEU A 541 -13.99 3.62 4.93
N LEU A 542 -14.67 4.39 5.80
CA LEU A 542 -14.16 4.82 7.10
C LEU A 542 -15.03 4.39 8.31
N GLY A 543 -15.96 3.46 8.12
CA GLY A 543 -16.47 2.61 9.20
C GLY A 543 -17.26 3.33 10.29
N GLY A 544 -18.45 3.82 9.98
CA GLY A 544 -19.54 3.85 10.96
C GLY A 544 -20.12 2.44 11.15
N ALA A 545 -19.72 1.72 12.21
CA ALA A 545 -20.34 0.45 12.55
C ALA A 545 -21.85 0.66 12.81
N ALA A 546 -22.70 0.06 11.99
CA ALA A 546 -24.14 0.03 12.26
C ALA A 546 -24.36 -0.70 13.60
N PRO A 547 -25.17 -0.15 14.52
CA PRO A 547 -25.55 -0.88 15.72
C PRO A 547 -26.29 -2.15 15.30
N GLY A 548 -25.70 -3.31 15.58
CA GLY A 548 -26.32 -4.59 15.32
C GLY A 548 -27.67 -4.65 16.04
N LYS A 549 -28.75 -4.84 15.27
CA LYS A 549 -30.05 -5.20 15.84
C LYS A 549 -29.87 -6.56 16.51
N LYS A 550 -29.94 -6.58 17.84
CA LYS A 550 -30.25 -7.79 18.61
C LYS A 550 -31.74 -7.99 18.65
#